data_AF-S6GPG4-F1
#
_entry.id   AF-S6GPG4-F1
#
_cell.length_a   1.000
_cell.length_b   1.000
_cell.length_c   1.000
_cell.angle_alpha   90.00
_cell.angle_beta   90.00
_cell.angle_gamma   90.00
#
_symmetry.space_group_name_H-M   'P 1'
#
loop_
_entity.id
_entity.type
_entity.pdbx_description
1 polymer ?
#
loop_
_entity_poly.entity_id
_entity_poly.type
_entity_poly.pdbx_seq_one_letter_code
_entity_poly.pdbx_strand_id
1 'polypeptide(L)'
;MHYKRPVQLENSIKVTGYNRPIKVAFIIKTRESEENHKILDAIFEFSYTCWSGAKFLIIPARGGEIKDPRFVDWLDEYDADIVYSFVPLNDELIKKIEKINSPAFLIEHEFGKERKYLAVKMEHYCQPVCSISTIHSPLAFPQFRFTNATVGINVISQNAPLYGDRFITDNFGNQFSSNVVLHEIRDLFGTICLTPQDTPDHFNVGTYKVHSPAEVIDKLANREATSVSRLASIHSESITPINANAYSDHFTIFVGTSVQDRFCFWNSRKFYPERHESACSLILSPDQFSDDRFVEALGGYLNNLNFIGDNGNEVALRSRTVSIDDLNEIRDKIQKKTHNRVSVASLCYETVVPTKQELEHSLGFFVDKFNFSVLEDISNTRITSPEHFEYINPKYTTHYAGEFLIECRIDRHNNLSTSSNIVDTWLLPRRAYTSRVFGASCLRISKNNLPTFVAGKKRLGFGRNHGNTDLSLEITLPSDIEVINYLLVGKKHYSMDDKRHGVLKTNIEYITHSPMGKNLMGVISMFDSLNEAAALLTNRLWRDVYEHVSQQDSDNYIFEYGKIFSFRPQDGAIKKHLMEQLLLNSPKKASQFITACFKDVVAY
;
A
#
# COMPACT_ATOMS: atom_id res chain seq x y z
N MET A 1 -23.78 14.62 4.43
CA MET A 1 -23.55 13.70 5.57
C MET A 1 -24.16 14.34 6.80
N HIS A 2 -25.16 13.72 7.42
CA HIS A 2 -25.51 14.08 8.79
C HIS A 2 -24.35 13.63 9.67
N TYR A 3 -23.61 14.56 10.26
CA TYR A 3 -22.63 14.24 11.28
C TYR A 3 -23.38 13.62 12.46
N LYS A 4 -23.37 12.29 12.55
CA LYS A 4 -23.73 11.61 13.80
C LYS A 4 -22.77 12.13 14.87
N ARG A 5 -23.29 12.50 16.03
CA ARG A 5 -22.44 12.84 17.17
C ARG A 5 -21.66 11.58 17.57
N PRO A 6 -20.37 11.70 17.92
CA PRO A 6 -19.60 10.56 18.38
C PRO A 6 -20.29 9.89 19.57
N VAL A 7 -20.32 8.57 19.57
CA VAL A 7 -20.84 7.72 20.65
C VAL A 7 -19.66 7.12 21.38
N GLN A 8 -19.65 7.27 22.70
CA GLN A 8 -18.65 6.66 23.56
C GLN A 8 -18.77 5.13 23.51
N LEU A 9 -17.64 4.46 23.32
CA LEU A 9 -17.57 3.00 23.29
C LEU A 9 -17.50 2.45 24.72
N GLU A 10 -18.10 1.28 24.93
CA GLU A 10 -18.03 0.57 26.23
C GLU A 10 -16.59 0.15 26.57
N ASN A 11 -15.80 -0.22 25.55
CA ASN A 11 -14.41 -0.61 25.67
C ASN A 11 -13.56 0.12 24.62
N SER A 12 -12.28 0.34 24.95
CA SER A 12 -11.34 0.89 23.99
C SER A 12 -11.04 -0.11 22.87
N ILE A 13 -10.96 0.39 21.65
CA ILE A 13 -10.67 -0.40 20.46
C ILE A 13 -9.22 -0.22 20.09
N LYS A 14 -8.49 -1.33 20.07
CA LYS A 14 -7.09 -1.33 19.68
C LYS A 14 -6.98 -1.25 18.17
N VAL A 15 -6.07 -0.39 17.72
CA VAL A 15 -5.67 -0.29 16.32
C VAL A 15 -4.16 -0.51 16.24
N THR A 16 -3.75 -1.44 15.39
CA THR A 16 -2.35 -1.62 14.99
C THR A 16 -2.16 -0.98 13.62
N GLY A 17 -1.31 0.04 13.54
CA GLY A 17 -0.96 0.72 12.29
C GLY A 17 0.40 0.29 11.75
N TYR A 18 0.55 0.32 10.43
CA TYR A 18 1.78 0.03 9.70
C TYR A 18 2.06 1.13 8.69
N ASN A 19 3.11 1.92 8.92
CA ASN A 19 3.48 3.02 8.03
C ASN A 19 4.15 2.49 6.76
N ARG A 20 3.79 3.05 5.61
CA ARG A 20 4.46 2.72 4.34
C ARG A 20 4.35 3.83 3.28
N PRO A 21 5.26 3.86 2.29
CA PRO A 21 5.12 4.66 1.08
C PRO A 21 3.87 4.27 0.28
N ILE A 22 3.50 5.18 -0.62
CA ILE A 22 2.47 4.97 -1.65
C ILE A 22 3.07 4.12 -2.76
N LYS A 23 2.34 3.08 -3.18
CA LYS A 23 2.72 2.19 -4.27
C LYS A 23 2.03 2.60 -5.56
N VAL A 24 2.80 2.78 -6.64
CA VAL A 24 2.27 3.18 -7.95
C VAL A 24 2.63 2.14 -9.01
N ALA A 25 1.65 1.77 -9.83
CA ALA A 25 1.85 0.97 -11.03
C ALA A 25 1.50 1.79 -12.27
N PHE A 26 2.43 1.87 -13.22
CA PHE A 26 2.24 2.56 -14.50
C PHE A 26 1.90 1.57 -15.61
N ILE A 27 0.91 1.91 -16.44
CA ILE A 27 0.58 1.12 -17.65
C ILE A 27 1.02 1.92 -18.88
N ILE A 28 1.90 1.35 -19.70
CA ILE A 28 2.50 2.04 -20.86
C ILE A 28 2.49 1.17 -22.13
N LYS A 29 2.66 1.81 -23.30
CA LYS A 29 3.06 1.10 -24.51
C LYS A 29 4.57 0.89 -24.48
N THR A 30 5.02 -0.30 -24.87
CA THR A 30 6.45 -0.63 -24.95
C THR A 30 6.95 -0.77 -26.39
N ARG A 31 6.21 -0.24 -27.37
CA ARG A 31 6.69 -0.15 -28.76
C ARG A 31 7.79 0.92 -28.84
N GLU A 32 8.81 0.67 -29.64
CA GLU A 32 9.83 1.69 -29.90
C GLU A 32 9.20 2.93 -30.57
N SER A 33 9.34 4.08 -29.90
CA SER A 33 8.91 5.40 -30.39
C SER A 33 9.38 6.48 -29.43
N GLU A 34 9.65 7.68 -29.95
CA GLU A 34 10.08 8.82 -29.13
C GLU A 34 9.08 9.18 -28.01
N GLU A 35 7.78 9.11 -28.30
CA GLU A 35 6.73 9.35 -27.30
C GLU A 35 6.87 8.41 -26.10
N ASN A 36 7.11 7.11 -26.34
CA ASN A 36 7.27 6.14 -25.27
C ASN A 36 8.58 6.31 -24.49
N HIS A 37 9.66 6.79 -25.12
CA HIS A 37 10.86 7.17 -24.37
C HIS A 37 10.56 8.34 -23.43
N LYS A 38 9.87 9.38 -23.91
CA LYS A 38 9.51 10.53 -23.08
C LYS A 38 8.52 10.19 -21.95
N ILE A 39 7.62 9.23 -22.18
CA ILE A 39 6.77 8.67 -21.12
C ILE A 39 7.64 8.00 -20.04
N LEU A 40 8.61 7.16 -20.44
CA LEU A 40 9.55 6.56 -19.48
C LEU A 40 10.41 7.60 -18.77
N ASP A 41 10.88 8.64 -19.48
CA ASP A 41 11.62 9.76 -18.90
C ASP A 41 10.79 10.41 -17.77
N ALA A 42 9.51 10.72 -18.05
CA ALA A 42 8.60 11.31 -17.08
C ALA A 42 8.27 10.38 -15.90
N ILE A 43 8.14 9.06 -16.15
CA ILE A 43 7.91 8.07 -15.09
C ILE A 43 9.13 7.97 -14.18
N PHE A 44 10.33 7.83 -14.76
CA PHE A 44 11.57 7.69 -13.99
C PHE A 44 11.83 8.94 -13.16
N GLU A 45 11.70 10.11 -13.79
CA GLU A 45 11.83 11.40 -13.13
C GLU A 45 10.88 11.50 -11.92
N PHE A 46 9.58 11.32 -12.14
CA PHE A 46 8.58 11.35 -11.05
C PHE A 46 8.90 10.34 -9.96
N SER A 47 9.22 9.10 -10.34
CA SER A 47 9.48 8.00 -9.41
C SER A 47 10.68 8.30 -8.52
N TYR A 48 11.75 8.89 -9.05
CA TYR A 48 12.91 9.28 -8.24
C TYR A 48 12.65 10.42 -7.27
N THR A 49 11.66 11.27 -7.53
CA THR A 49 11.25 12.29 -6.56
C THR A 49 10.50 11.72 -5.36
N CYS A 50 10.02 10.46 -5.43
CA CYS A 50 9.16 9.87 -4.41
C CYS A 50 9.93 8.94 -3.46
N TRP A 51 9.58 8.94 -2.18
CA TRP A 51 10.04 7.93 -1.23
C TRP A 51 9.60 6.54 -1.71
N SER A 52 10.58 5.63 -1.84
CA SER A 52 10.42 4.28 -2.39
C SER A 52 9.98 4.22 -3.86
N GLY A 53 10.00 5.34 -4.59
CA GLY A 53 9.50 5.40 -5.96
C GLY A 53 10.37 4.66 -6.97
N ALA A 54 11.65 4.42 -6.68
CA ALA A 54 12.51 3.55 -7.50
C ALA A 54 12.02 2.09 -7.58
N LYS A 55 11.04 1.73 -6.74
CA LYS A 55 10.36 0.43 -6.73
C LYS A 55 8.95 0.50 -7.34
N PHE A 56 8.57 1.53 -8.07
CA PHE A 56 7.28 1.57 -8.78
C PHE A 56 7.24 0.55 -9.92
N LEU A 57 6.06 -0.01 -10.19
CA LEU A 57 5.88 -1.07 -11.20
C LEU A 57 5.56 -0.47 -12.56
N ILE A 58 6.18 -0.96 -13.63
CA ILE A 58 5.79 -0.64 -15.01
C ILE A 58 5.19 -1.88 -15.67
N ILE A 59 3.99 -1.74 -16.22
CA ILE A 59 3.22 -2.80 -16.85
C ILE A 59 3.10 -2.51 -18.35
N PRO A 60 3.60 -3.39 -19.22
CA PRO A 60 3.44 -3.25 -20.66
C PRO A 60 2.00 -3.56 -21.08
N ALA A 61 1.42 -2.69 -21.90
CA ALA A 61 0.13 -2.89 -22.53
C ALA A 61 0.21 -2.73 -24.06
N ARG A 62 -0.59 -3.52 -24.77
CA ARG A 62 -0.72 -3.48 -26.23
C ARG A 62 -2.19 -3.46 -26.61
N GLY A 63 -2.61 -2.40 -27.31
CA GLY A 63 -4.00 -2.24 -27.75
C GLY A 63 -5.00 -2.04 -26.61
N GLY A 64 -4.58 -1.46 -25.48
CA GLY A 64 -5.45 -1.28 -24.30
C GLY A 64 -5.57 -2.51 -23.41
N GLU A 65 -4.77 -3.55 -23.66
CA GLU A 65 -4.78 -4.79 -22.88
C GLU A 65 -3.38 -5.16 -22.37
N ILE A 66 -3.34 -5.80 -21.20
CA ILE A 66 -2.15 -6.47 -20.67
C ILE A 66 -2.13 -7.89 -21.23
N LYS A 67 -1.31 -8.12 -22.27
CA LYS A 67 -1.28 -9.40 -23.01
C LYS A 67 -0.60 -10.53 -22.24
N ASP A 68 0.47 -10.22 -21.51
CA ASP A 68 1.17 -11.20 -20.68
C ASP A 68 0.51 -11.27 -19.29
N PRO A 69 -0.15 -12.40 -18.93
CA PRO A 69 -0.87 -12.53 -17.67
C PRO A 69 0.05 -12.44 -16.45
N ARG A 70 1.37 -12.67 -16.57
CA ARG A 70 2.28 -12.57 -15.43
C ARG A 70 2.34 -11.16 -14.84
N PHE A 71 2.13 -10.13 -15.65
CA PHE A 71 2.02 -8.75 -15.14
C PHE A 71 0.72 -8.48 -14.38
N VAL A 72 -0.33 -9.25 -14.68
CA VAL A 72 -1.60 -9.18 -13.93
C VAL A 72 -1.39 -9.80 -12.55
N ASP A 73 -0.75 -10.96 -12.49
CA ASP A 73 -0.40 -11.62 -11.23
C ASP A 73 0.56 -10.73 -10.42
N TRP A 74 1.52 -10.08 -11.08
CA TRP A 74 2.43 -9.16 -10.43
C TRP A 74 1.72 -7.91 -9.87
N LEU A 75 0.73 -7.35 -10.60
CA LEU A 75 -0.06 -6.23 -10.11
C LEU A 75 -0.94 -6.62 -8.89
N ASP A 76 -1.46 -7.84 -8.89
CA ASP A 76 -2.20 -8.39 -7.74
C ASP A 76 -1.30 -8.43 -6.49
N GLU A 77 -0.12 -9.06 -6.63
CA GLU A 77 0.87 -9.19 -5.55
C GLU A 77 1.41 -7.84 -5.07
N TYR A 78 1.79 -6.97 -6.02
CA TYR A 78 2.39 -5.66 -5.71
C TYR A 78 1.45 -4.76 -4.89
N ASP A 79 0.14 -4.94 -5.06
CA ASP A 79 -0.90 -4.20 -4.37
C ASP A 79 -0.75 -2.67 -4.49
N ALA A 80 -0.62 -2.19 -5.73
CA ALA A 80 -0.53 -0.75 -6.03
C ALA A 80 -1.73 0.04 -5.45
N ASP A 81 -1.45 1.14 -4.76
CA ASP A 81 -2.49 2.07 -4.29
C ASP A 81 -3.06 2.88 -5.46
N ILE A 82 -2.21 3.17 -6.45
CA ILE A 82 -2.55 3.96 -7.62
C ILE A 82 -2.12 3.20 -8.86
N VAL A 83 -3.06 3.03 -9.79
CA VAL A 83 -2.75 2.52 -11.13
C VAL A 83 -2.91 3.68 -12.10
N TYR A 84 -1.80 4.08 -12.73
CA TYR A 84 -1.71 5.24 -13.60
C TYR A 84 -1.42 4.81 -15.04
N SER A 85 -2.34 5.07 -15.95
CA SER A 85 -2.26 4.57 -17.32
C SER A 85 -1.93 5.66 -18.33
N PHE A 86 -0.83 5.51 -19.07
CA PHE A 86 -0.54 6.29 -20.28
C PHE A 86 -1.22 5.72 -21.53
N VAL A 87 -2.03 4.67 -21.37
CA VAL A 87 -2.81 4.08 -22.45
C VAL A 87 -4.30 4.17 -22.15
N PRO A 88 -5.17 4.31 -23.16
CA PRO A 88 -6.60 4.18 -22.95
C PRO A 88 -6.96 2.83 -22.33
N LEU A 89 -7.74 2.85 -21.26
CA LEU A 89 -8.21 1.65 -20.57
C LEU A 89 -9.59 1.24 -21.09
N ASN A 90 -9.74 0.00 -21.54
CA ASN A 90 -11.04 -0.55 -21.89
C ASN A 90 -11.79 -1.09 -20.65
N ASP A 91 -13.10 -1.25 -20.76
CA ASP A 91 -13.97 -1.70 -19.65
C ASP A 91 -13.56 -3.06 -19.08
N GLU A 92 -13.06 -3.98 -19.92
CA GLU A 92 -12.60 -5.30 -19.49
C GLU A 92 -11.37 -5.22 -18.60
N LEU A 93 -10.38 -4.40 -18.99
CA LEU A 93 -9.18 -4.18 -18.21
C LEU A 93 -9.51 -3.43 -16.90
N ILE A 94 -10.41 -2.44 -16.94
CA ILE A 94 -10.89 -1.74 -15.75
C ILE A 94 -11.53 -2.73 -14.76
N LYS A 95 -12.43 -3.60 -15.23
CA LYS A 95 -13.06 -4.66 -14.41
C LYS A 95 -12.03 -5.65 -13.88
N LYS A 96 -11.03 -6.00 -14.68
CA LYS A 96 -9.95 -6.91 -14.28
C LYS A 96 -9.11 -6.30 -13.16
N ILE A 97 -8.64 -5.05 -13.31
CA ILE A 97 -7.88 -4.32 -12.29
C ILE A 97 -8.70 -4.15 -11.00
N GLU A 98 -10.00 -3.83 -11.11
CA GLU A 98 -10.88 -3.77 -9.94
C GLU A 98 -10.96 -5.10 -9.20
N LYS A 99 -11.04 -6.22 -9.94
CA LYS A 99 -11.15 -7.54 -9.32
C LYS A 99 -9.90 -7.92 -8.55
N ILE A 100 -8.72 -7.73 -9.16
CA ILE A 100 -7.45 -8.20 -8.61
C ILE A 100 -6.81 -7.22 -7.65
N ASN A 101 -6.83 -5.92 -7.96
CA ASN A 101 -6.06 -4.91 -7.24
C ASN A 101 -6.95 -3.91 -6.49
N SER A 102 -8.06 -3.47 -7.10
CA SER A 102 -8.94 -2.42 -6.58
C SER A 102 -8.17 -1.22 -5.98
N PRO A 103 -7.41 -0.47 -6.81
CA PRO A 103 -6.60 0.66 -6.35
C PRO A 103 -7.45 1.73 -5.68
N ALA A 104 -6.86 2.60 -4.86
CA ALA A 104 -7.54 3.80 -4.39
C ALA A 104 -7.96 4.66 -5.58
N PHE A 105 -7.08 4.77 -6.59
CA PHE A 105 -7.32 5.53 -7.81
C PHE A 105 -6.88 4.75 -9.05
N LEU A 106 -7.78 4.63 -10.03
CA LEU A 106 -7.47 4.16 -11.38
C LEU A 106 -7.54 5.35 -12.35
N ILE A 107 -6.36 5.84 -12.74
CA ILE A 107 -6.18 7.11 -13.46
C ILE A 107 -5.72 6.82 -14.89
N GLU A 108 -6.24 7.57 -15.86
CA GLU A 108 -5.72 7.62 -17.21
C GLU A 108 -5.10 9.00 -17.46
N HIS A 109 -3.95 9.01 -18.12
CA HIS A 109 -3.16 10.21 -18.35
C HIS A 109 -3.86 11.15 -19.32
N GLU A 110 -4.00 12.41 -18.92
CA GLU A 110 -4.49 13.47 -19.78
C GLU A 110 -3.33 14.17 -20.49
N PHE A 111 -3.08 13.77 -21.74
CA PHE A 111 -2.04 14.31 -22.61
C PHE A 111 -2.27 15.79 -23.02
N GLY A 112 -3.45 16.35 -22.70
CA GLY A 112 -3.92 17.67 -23.14
C GLY A 112 -4.17 17.78 -24.64
N LYS A 113 -4.60 18.97 -25.09
CA LYS A 113 -5.08 19.21 -26.47
C LYS A 113 -4.05 18.88 -27.57
N GLU A 114 -2.76 19.04 -27.29
CA GLU A 114 -1.67 18.81 -28.26
C GLU A 114 -0.88 17.52 -28.04
N ARG A 115 -1.28 16.69 -27.07
CA ARG A 115 -0.52 15.51 -26.62
C ARG A 115 0.96 15.75 -26.25
N LYS A 116 1.25 16.91 -25.66
CA LYS A 116 2.62 17.28 -25.26
C LYS A 116 2.88 17.16 -23.76
N TYR A 117 1.83 17.08 -22.95
CA TYR A 117 1.99 16.91 -21.51
C TYR A 117 2.26 15.44 -21.23
N LEU A 118 3.44 15.14 -20.66
CA LEU A 118 3.87 13.77 -20.33
C LEU A 118 4.21 13.61 -18.84
N ALA A 119 4.33 14.71 -18.10
CA ALA A 119 4.59 14.71 -16.66
C ALA A 119 3.49 13.95 -15.91
N VAL A 120 3.89 13.10 -14.96
CA VAL A 120 2.94 12.34 -14.12
C VAL A 120 2.13 13.30 -13.25
N LYS A 121 0.81 13.37 -13.48
CA LYS A 121 -0.10 14.25 -12.74
C LYS A 121 -0.84 13.49 -11.65
N MET A 122 -0.27 13.46 -10.45
CA MET A 122 -0.87 12.79 -9.29
C MET A 122 -1.28 13.73 -8.16
N GLU A 123 -0.84 14.98 -8.19
CA GLU A 123 -0.97 15.93 -7.07
C GLU A 123 -2.40 16.16 -6.56
N HIS A 124 -3.40 16.07 -7.45
CA HIS A 124 -4.81 16.19 -7.07
C HIS A 124 -5.29 15.00 -6.23
N TYR A 125 -4.75 13.81 -6.48
CA TYR A 125 -5.14 12.57 -5.80
C TYR A 125 -4.31 12.36 -4.55
N CYS A 126 -2.98 12.29 -4.72
CA CYS A 126 -2.04 12.03 -3.65
C CYS A 126 -0.66 12.63 -3.97
N GLN A 127 0.02 13.18 -2.97
CA GLN A 127 1.36 13.75 -3.09
C GLN A 127 2.35 12.95 -2.23
N PRO A 128 3.06 11.96 -2.79
CA PRO A 128 3.98 11.16 -2.01
C PRO A 128 5.03 11.99 -1.28
N VAL A 129 5.44 11.51 -0.10
CA VAL A 129 6.66 11.99 0.58
C VAL A 129 7.82 11.95 -0.41
N CYS A 130 8.60 13.02 -0.45
CA CYS A 130 9.72 13.12 -1.38
C CYS A 130 10.92 12.27 -0.94
N SER A 131 11.67 11.71 -1.88
CA SER A 131 12.89 10.95 -1.62
C SER A 131 13.95 11.72 -0.84
N ILE A 132 13.94 13.07 -0.89
CA ILE A 132 14.80 13.92 -0.04
C ILE A 132 14.60 13.70 1.45
N SER A 133 13.45 13.14 1.90
CA SER A 133 13.26 12.79 3.31
C SER A 133 14.29 11.77 3.81
N THR A 134 14.82 10.94 2.90
CA THR A 134 15.74 9.85 3.22
C THR A 134 17.21 10.28 3.27
N ILE A 135 17.55 11.49 2.79
CA ILE A 135 18.93 12.01 2.80
C ILE A 135 19.50 12.08 4.22
N HIS A 136 18.65 12.23 5.23
CA HIS A 136 19.07 12.31 6.63
C HIS A 136 19.33 10.93 7.25
N SER A 137 18.89 9.86 6.59
CA SER A 137 19.02 8.52 7.15
C SER A 137 20.48 8.04 7.14
N PRO A 138 20.92 7.31 8.18
CA PRO A 138 22.21 6.62 8.16
C PRO A 138 22.40 5.68 6.96
N LEU A 139 21.31 5.18 6.35
CA LEU A 139 21.35 4.31 5.17
C LEU A 139 21.71 5.05 3.86
N ALA A 140 21.63 6.38 3.85
CA ALA A 140 22.04 7.19 2.71
C ALA A 140 23.56 7.19 2.53
N PHE A 141 24.31 6.93 3.62
CA PHE A 141 25.76 7.06 3.68
C PHE A 141 26.43 5.93 4.47
N PRO A 142 26.45 4.71 3.92
CA PRO A 142 27.07 3.56 4.58
C PRO A 142 28.56 3.77 4.91
N GLN A 143 29.28 4.65 4.19
CA GLN A 143 30.67 5.02 4.47
C GLN A 143 30.87 5.57 5.90
N PHE A 144 29.89 6.28 6.48
CA PHE A 144 30.00 6.79 7.85
C PHE A 144 29.84 5.69 8.92
N ARG A 145 29.50 4.45 8.55
CA ARG A 145 29.51 3.33 9.52
C ARG A 145 30.91 3.02 10.05
N PHE A 146 31.96 3.41 9.31
CA PHE A 146 33.34 3.02 9.62
C PHE A 146 34.36 4.18 9.62
N THR A 147 33.94 5.43 9.40
CA THR A 147 34.85 6.58 9.33
C THR A 147 34.43 7.71 10.26
N ASN A 148 35.38 8.21 11.07
CA ASN A 148 35.19 9.39 11.94
C ASN A 148 35.29 10.74 11.19
N ALA A 149 35.42 10.71 9.86
CA ALA A 149 35.59 11.91 9.05
C ALA A 149 34.23 12.53 8.71
N THR A 150 34.07 13.81 9.02
CA THR A 150 32.99 14.68 8.51
C THR A 150 33.24 14.99 7.03
N VAL A 151 33.12 14.01 6.16
CA VAL A 151 33.11 14.25 4.71
C VAL A 151 31.74 14.81 4.36
N GLY A 152 31.68 15.94 3.66
CA GLY A 152 30.42 16.49 3.17
C GLY A 152 29.74 15.49 2.22
N ILE A 153 28.44 15.31 2.36
CA ILE A 153 27.65 14.43 1.49
C ILE A 153 27.58 15.05 0.09
N ASN A 154 27.74 14.25 -0.97
CA ASN A 154 27.44 14.69 -2.33
C ASN A 154 26.35 13.86 -2.98
N VAL A 155 25.48 14.51 -3.77
CA VAL A 155 24.46 13.86 -4.61
C VAL A 155 24.76 14.12 -6.08
N ILE A 156 24.66 13.08 -6.90
CA ILE A 156 24.89 13.20 -8.35
C ILE A 156 23.70 13.85 -9.04
N SER A 157 24.01 14.72 -10.00
CA SER A 157 23.06 15.30 -10.93
C SER A 157 23.69 15.46 -12.32
N GLN A 158 22.90 15.91 -13.27
CA GLN A 158 23.26 16.26 -14.63
C GLN A 158 22.56 17.56 -15.01
N ASN A 159 23.34 18.50 -15.53
CA ASN A 159 22.83 19.75 -16.07
C ASN A 159 22.65 19.62 -17.58
N ALA A 160 21.48 20.04 -18.08
CA ALA A 160 21.14 20.10 -19.50
C ALA A 160 21.56 18.83 -20.28
N PRO A 161 21.02 17.64 -19.95
CA PRO A 161 21.32 16.42 -20.70
C PRO A 161 21.07 16.64 -22.20
N LEU A 162 22.01 16.17 -23.03
CA LEU A 162 21.83 16.17 -24.47
C LEU A 162 20.59 15.34 -24.82
N TYR A 163 19.91 15.70 -25.91
CA TYR A 163 18.74 14.94 -26.34
C TYR A 163 19.10 13.47 -26.56
N GLY A 164 18.43 12.59 -25.82
CA GLY A 164 18.67 11.15 -25.88
C GLY A 164 19.72 10.62 -24.91
N ASP A 165 20.52 11.49 -24.26
CA ASP A 165 21.38 11.11 -23.15
C ASP A 165 20.53 10.85 -21.92
N ARG A 166 20.55 9.58 -21.48
CA ARG A 166 19.76 9.09 -20.36
C ARG A 166 20.60 8.38 -19.33
N PHE A 167 21.93 8.51 -19.39
CA PHE A 167 22.81 7.74 -18.51
C PHE A 167 22.55 8.07 -17.03
N ILE A 168 22.54 9.36 -16.67
CA ILE A 168 22.25 9.79 -15.30
C ILE A 168 20.76 9.67 -14.97
N THR A 169 19.90 10.13 -15.88
CA THR A 169 18.45 10.15 -15.62
C THR A 169 17.87 8.76 -15.43
N ASP A 170 18.32 7.75 -16.18
CA ASP A 170 17.80 6.38 -16.03
C ASP A 170 18.45 5.65 -14.85
N ASN A 171 19.76 5.79 -14.62
CA ASN A 171 20.44 5.01 -13.58
C ASN A 171 20.35 5.62 -12.17
N PHE A 172 20.57 6.93 -12.09
CA PHE A 172 20.89 7.60 -10.84
C PHE A 172 19.83 8.63 -10.41
N GLY A 173 18.95 9.02 -11.32
CA GLY A 173 17.99 10.09 -11.08
C GLY A 173 18.66 11.46 -10.99
N ASN A 174 17.94 12.52 -11.36
CA ASN A 174 18.54 13.84 -11.56
C ASN A 174 18.16 14.88 -10.49
N GLN A 175 16.98 14.74 -9.87
CA GLN A 175 16.39 15.79 -9.04
C GLN A 175 15.37 15.26 -8.03
N PHE A 176 15.14 16.00 -6.95
CA PHE A 176 14.14 15.72 -5.92
C PHE A 176 12.76 16.32 -6.21
N SER A 177 12.65 17.16 -7.24
CA SER A 177 11.42 17.82 -7.67
C SER A 177 11.44 17.91 -9.20
N SER A 178 10.31 17.64 -9.84
CA SER A 178 10.20 17.61 -11.31
C SER A 178 10.45 18.98 -11.99
N ASN A 179 10.44 20.06 -11.22
CA ASN A 179 10.55 21.42 -11.75
C ASN A 179 11.81 22.17 -11.30
N VAL A 180 12.72 21.52 -10.57
CA VAL A 180 13.84 22.22 -9.92
C VAL A 180 15.14 21.45 -10.11
N VAL A 181 16.14 22.12 -10.67
CA VAL A 181 17.50 21.61 -10.77
C VAL A 181 18.04 21.28 -9.37
N LEU A 182 18.76 20.17 -9.27
CA LEU A 182 19.37 19.77 -8.01
C LEU A 182 20.57 20.67 -7.68
N HIS A 183 20.36 21.61 -6.76
CA HIS A 183 21.40 22.43 -6.16
C HIS A 183 21.83 21.91 -4.80
N GLU A 184 23.00 22.34 -4.33
CA GLU A 184 23.45 22.07 -2.97
C GLU A 184 22.50 22.65 -1.92
N ILE A 185 22.44 21.97 -0.78
CA ILE A 185 21.83 22.49 0.43
C ILE A 185 22.94 22.62 1.47
N ARG A 186 23.32 23.87 1.77
CA ARG A 186 24.37 24.17 2.75
C ARG A 186 24.13 23.43 4.07
N ASP A 187 25.20 22.87 4.62
CA ASP A 187 25.20 22.05 5.84
C ASP A 187 24.42 20.73 5.73
N LEU A 188 24.02 20.30 4.52
CA LEU A 188 23.35 19.03 4.29
C LEU A 188 24.03 18.21 3.20
N PHE A 189 24.07 18.69 1.96
CA PHE A 189 24.76 18.02 0.87
C PHE A 189 25.25 19.01 -0.21
N GLY A 190 26.39 18.68 -0.80
CA GLY A 190 26.87 19.22 -2.07
C GLY A 190 26.39 18.40 -3.26
N THR A 191 26.67 18.86 -4.47
CA THR A 191 26.24 18.21 -5.71
C THR A 191 27.42 17.97 -6.63
N ILE A 192 27.52 16.77 -7.19
CA ILE A 192 28.45 16.46 -8.29
C ILE A 192 27.63 16.45 -9.57
N CYS A 193 27.80 17.49 -10.38
CA CYS A 193 27.02 17.68 -11.58
C CYS A 193 27.80 17.29 -12.84
N LEU A 194 27.25 16.36 -13.63
CA LEU A 194 27.73 16.07 -14.96
C LEU A 194 27.36 17.22 -15.91
N THR A 195 28.38 17.78 -16.55
CA THR A 195 28.28 18.99 -17.37
C THR A 195 29.12 18.88 -18.64
N PRO A 196 28.69 19.48 -19.75
CA PRO A 196 29.55 19.64 -20.94
C PRO A 196 30.88 20.34 -20.60
N GLN A 197 31.97 19.97 -21.28
CA GLN A 197 33.31 20.54 -21.02
C GLN A 197 33.39 22.06 -21.25
N ASP A 198 32.53 22.60 -22.11
CA ASP A 198 32.42 24.01 -22.45
C ASP A 198 31.53 24.81 -21.47
N THR A 199 31.01 24.18 -20.42
CA THR A 199 30.19 24.87 -19.41
C THR A 199 31.02 25.92 -18.68
N PRO A 200 30.68 27.22 -18.76
CA PRO A 200 31.52 28.27 -18.18
C PRO A 200 31.64 28.15 -16.66
N ASP A 201 32.78 28.58 -16.10
CA ASP A 201 33.04 28.49 -14.65
C ASP A 201 32.01 29.24 -13.80
N HIS A 202 31.51 30.37 -14.28
CA HIS A 202 30.52 31.20 -13.60
C HIS A 202 29.10 30.59 -13.56
N PHE A 203 28.83 29.53 -14.33
CA PHE A 203 27.57 28.81 -14.24
C PHE A 203 27.57 27.90 -12.99
N ASN A 204 26.73 28.23 -12.02
CA ASN A 204 26.52 27.43 -10.82
C ASN A 204 25.54 26.29 -11.08
N VAL A 205 26.07 25.17 -11.54
CA VAL A 205 25.34 23.95 -11.91
C VAL A 205 25.47 22.83 -10.87
N GLY A 206 26.28 23.07 -9.84
CA GLY A 206 26.51 22.16 -8.71
C GLY A 206 27.74 22.58 -7.91
N THR A 207 27.99 21.90 -6.79
CA THR A 207 29.17 22.15 -5.93
C THR A 207 30.47 21.75 -6.64
N TYR A 208 30.42 20.63 -7.37
CA TYR A 208 31.53 20.09 -8.15
C TYR A 208 31.05 19.77 -9.56
N LYS A 209 31.90 20.05 -10.55
CA LYS A 209 31.65 19.71 -11.96
C LYS A 209 32.45 18.47 -12.33
N VAL A 210 31.81 17.56 -13.05
CA VAL A 210 32.46 16.45 -13.76
C VAL A 210 32.06 16.50 -15.23
N HIS A 211 32.92 15.97 -16.09
CA HIS A 211 32.79 16.16 -17.53
C HIS A 211 32.63 14.87 -18.32
N SER A 212 32.60 13.72 -17.64
CA SER A 212 32.37 12.43 -18.28
C SER A 212 31.54 11.50 -17.41
N PRO A 213 30.74 10.59 -18.03
CA PRO A 213 30.11 9.47 -17.33
C PRO A 213 31.09 8.63 -16.49
N ALA A 214 32.32 8.45 -16.97
CA ALA A 214 33.36 7.71 -16.27
C ALA A 214 33.70 8.34 -14.91
N GLU A 215 33.87 9.67 -14.86
CA GLU A 215 34.13 10.39 -13.61
C GLU A 215 32.97 10.26 -12.62
N VAL A 216 31.72 10.26 -13.10
CA VAL A 216 30.56 10.04 -12.23
C VAL A 216 30.62 8.66 -11.59
N ILE A 217 30.92 7.64 -12.39
CA ILE A 217 31.05 6.26 -11.90
C ILE A 217 32.20 6.13 -10.90
N ASP A 218 33.36 6.76 -11.15
CA ASP A 218 34.49 6.77 -10.22
C ASP A 218 34.10 7.39 -8.87
N LYS A 219 33.38 8.52 -8.88
CA LYS A 219 32.90 9.18 -7.66
C LYS A 219 31.95 8.30 -6.87
N LEU A 220 31.08 7.55 -7.54
CA LEU A 220 30.24 6.54 -6.89
C LEU A 220 31.07 5.40 -6.32
N ALA A 221 31.97 4.83 -7.13
CA ALA A 221 32.82 3.68 -6.77
C ALA A 221 33.67 3.97 -5.52
N ASN A 222 34.11 5.22 -5.35
CA ASN A 222 34.91 5.67 -4.22
C ASN A 222 34.05 6.17 -3.03
N ARG A 223 32.73 6.02 -3.09
CA ARG A 223 31.78 6.47 -2.05
C ARG A 223 31.86 7.99 -1.76
N GLU A 224 32.28 8.78 -2.75
CA GLU A 224 32.36 10.24 -2.67
C GLU A 224 31.00 10.91 -2.94
N ALA A 225 30.06 10.17 -3.52
CA ALA A 225 28.70 10.62 -3.77
C ALA A 225 27.66 9.49 -3.66
N THR A 226 26.39 9.88 -3.54
CA THR A 226 25.21 9.02 -3.63
C THR A 226 24.30 9.49 -4.78
N SER A 227 23.29 8.71 -5.11
CA SER A 227 22.33 9.01 -6.18
C SER A 227 20.93 9.29 -5.64
N VAL A 228 20.13 10.04 -6.42
CA VAL A 228 18.71 10.22 -6.11
C VAL A 228 17.98 8.87 -6.16
N SER A 229 18.38 7.96 -7.05
CA SER A 229 17.82 6.61 -7.15
C SER A 229 18.02 5.79 -5.88
N ARG A 230 19.17 5.94 -5.21
CA ARG A 230 19.44 5.31 -3.91
C ARG A 230 18.54 5.89 -2.84
N LEU A 231 18.41 7.21 -2.76
CA LEU A 231 17.52 7.90 -1.82
C LEU A 231 16.06 7.52 -2.04
N ALA A 232 15.63 7.37 -3.29
CA ALA A 232 14.31 6.89 -3.67
C ALA A 232 14.10 5.38 -3.41
N SER A 233 15.10 4.66 -2.90
CA SER A 233 15.01 3.22 -2.57
C SER A 233 15.17 2.94 -1.07
N ILE A 234 15.70 3.88 -0.29
CA ILE A 234 15.93 3.73 1.15
C ILE A 234 14.57 3.69 1.89
N HIS A 235 14.50 2.86 2.94
CA HIS A 235 13.29 2.62 3.72
C HIS A 235 12.11 2.12 2.88
N SER A 236 12.38 1.18 1.96
CA SER A 236 11.37 0.58 1.07
C SER A 236 10.97 -0.85 1.48
N GLU A 237 11.26 -1.26 2.71
CA GLU A 237 11.07 -2.62 3.24
C GLU A 237 9.59 -3.09 3.17
N SER A 238 8.66 -2.14 3.25
CA SER A 238 7.22 -2.37 3.12
C SER A 238 6.75 -2.61 1.66
N ILE A 239 7.65 -2.41 0.68
CA ILE A 239 7.48 -2.88 -0.69
C ILE A 239 8.24 -4.20 -0.82
N THR A 240 7.50 -5.30 -0.72
CA THR A 240 8.03 -6.66 -0.75
C THR A 240 8.92 -6.89 -1.98
N PRO A 241 10.22 -7.23 -1.79
CA PRO A 241 11.07 -7.66 -2.89
C PRO A 241 10.65 -9.05 -3.36
N ILE A 242 10.89 -9.33 -4.65
CA ILE A 242 10.65 -10.66 -5.21
C ILE A 242 11.98 -11.41 -5.23
N ASN A 243 12.05 -12.49 -4.46
CA ASN A 243 13.21 -13.38 -4.49
C ASN A 243 13.09 -14.28 -5.72
N ALA A 244 13.86 -13.95 -6.76
CA ALA A 244 13.96 -14.74 -7.98
C ALA A 244 15.43 -14.92 -8.32
N ASN A 245 15.96 -16.12 -8.18
CA ASN A 245 17.39 -16.42 -8.37
C ASN A 245 17.95 -15.87 -9.70
N ALA A 246 17.14 -15.84 -10.75
CA ALA A 246 17.53 -15.30 -12.06
C ALA A 246 17.92 -13.81 -12.04
N TYR A 247 17.49 -13.04 -11.03
CA TYR A 247 17.72 -11.61 -10.89
C TYR A 247 18.35 -11.24 -9.54
N SER A 248 17.92 -11.86 -8.43
CA SER A 248 18.35 -11.52 -7.08
C SER A 248 19.81 -11.87 -6.80
N ASP A 249 20.39 -12.82 -7.55
CA ASP A 249 21.70 -13.41 -7.22
C ASP A 249 22.84 -12.76 -8.01
N HIS A 250 22.54 -11.82 -8.92
CA HIS A 250 23.55 -11.13 -9.73
C HIS A 250 23.27 -9.64 -9.84
N PHE A 251 24.32 -8.83 -9.92
CA PHE A 251 24.19 -7.46 -10.40
C PHE A 251 23.83 -7.47 -11.89
N THR A 252 22.75 -6.80 -12.28
CA THR A 252 22.31 -6.84 -13.68
C THR A 252 22.72 -5.58 -14.46
N ILE A 253 23.44 -5.76 -15.57
CA ILE A 253 23.68 -4.69 -16.55
C ILE A 253 22.79 -4.95 -17.77
N PHE A 254 21.85 -4.04 -18.00
CA PHE A 254 21.07 -3.98 -19.23
C PHE A 254 21.87 -3.21 -20.28
N VAL A 255 22.19 -3.86 -21.40
CA VAL A 255 22.90 -3.24 -22.52
C VAL A 255 21.88 -2.89 -23.59
N GLY A 256 21.66 -1.60 -23.84
CA GLY A 256 20.71 -1.13 -24.85
C GLY A 256 20.08 0.21 -24.49
N THR A 257 19.41 0.82 -25.46
CA THR A 257 18.76 2.12 -25.31
C THR A 257 17.27 2.09 -25.64
N SER A 258 16.74 0.94 -26.06
CA SER A 258 15.35 0.80 -26.51
C SER A 258 14.34 0.96 -25.37
N VAL A 259 13.08 1.26 -25.70
CA VAL A 259 11.97 1.27 -24.73
C VAL A 259 11.90 -0.06 -23.97
N GLN A 260 12.19 -1.18 -24.65
CA GLN A 260 12.15 -2.52 -24.09
C GLN A 260 13.28 -2.75 -23.06
N ASP A 261 14.49 -2.27 -23.34
CA ASP A 261 15.62 -2.37 -22.40
C ASP A 261 15.35 -1.55 -21.14
N ARG A 262 14.85 -0.32 -21.31
CA ARG A 262 14.57 0.62 -20.23
C ARG A 262 13.51 0.12 -19.26
N PHE A 263 12.38 -0.41 -19.74
CA PHE A 263 11.36 -0.92 -18.81
C PHE A 263 11.83 -2.19 -18.09
N CYS A 264 12.58 -3.07 -18.76
CA CYS A 264 13.15 -4.27 -18.14
C CYS A 264 14.12 -3.88 -17.02
N PHE A 265 15.01 -2.94 -17.29
CA PHE A 265 15.91 -2.34 -16.30
C PHE A 265 15.16 -1.76 -15.11
N TRP A 266 14.08 -1.02 -15.35
CA TRP A 266 13.32 -0.44 -14.25
C TRP A 266 12.70 -1.52 -13.36
N ASN A 267 12.03 -2.49 -13.98
CA ASN A 267 11.33 -3.55 -13.28
C ASN A 267 12.28 -4.52 -12.55
N SER A 268 13.53 -4.68 -13.00
CA SER A 268 14.50 -5.56 -12.33
C SER A 268 14.82 -5.11 -10.91
N ARG A 269 14.64 -3.82 -10.61
CA ARG A 269 14.91 -3.26 -9.27
C ARG A 269 14.02 -3.85 -8.17
N LYS A 270 12.88 -4.44 -8.52
CA LYS A 270 11.98 -5.11 -7.57
C LYS A 270 12.50 -6.46 -7.07
N PHE A 271 13.49 -7.03 -7.74
CA PHE A 271 14.08 -8.32 -7.35
C PHE A 271 15.22 -8.18 -6.34
N TYR A 272 15.60 -6.95 -6.01
CA TYR A 272 16.67 -6.66 -5.07
C TYR A 272 16.12 -6.06 -3.77
N PRO A 273 16.56 -6.54 -2.60
CA PRO A 273 16.23 -5.90 -1.33
C PRO A 273 16.86 -4.51 -1.22
N GLU A 274 16.30 -3.64 -0.39
CA GLU A 274 16.76 -2.26 -0.16
C GLU A 274 18.12 -2.17 0.55
N ARG A 275 18.55 -3.26 1.18
CA ARG A 275 19.75 -3.33 2.03
C ARG A 275 21.07 -3.13 1.25
N HIS A 276 21.05 -3.30 -0.07
CA HIS A 276 22.24 -3.11 -0.88
C HIS A 276 22.63 -1.63 -0.92
N GLU A 277 23.91 -1.35 -0.65
CA GLU A 277 24.47 0.01 -0.64
C GLU A 277 24.52 0.64 -2.04
N SER A 278 24.49 -0.18 -3.09
CA SER A 278 24.67 0.21 -4.49
C SER A 278 23.40 0.06 -5.33
N ALA A 279 23.43 0.63 -6.53
CA ALA A 279 22.39 0.37 -7.52
C ALA A 279 22.56 -1.06 -8.00
N CYS A 280 21.64 -1.98 -7.65
CA CYS A 280 21.76 -3.40 -7.99
C CYS A 280 21.64 -3.71 -9.49
N SER A 281 21.33 -2.71 -10.29
CA SER A 281 21.27 -2.81 -11.75
C SER A 281 21.61 -1.48 -12.42
N LEU A 282 22.17 -1.55 -13.62
CA LEU A 282 22.43 -0.41 -14.51
C LEU A 282 21.88 -0.67 -15.91
N ILE A 283 21.54 0.40 -16.63
CA ILE A 283 21.29 0.39 -18.07
C ILE A 283 22.35 1.24 -18.78
N LEU A 284 23.04 0.64 -19.74
CA LEU A 284 24.16 1.21 -20.46
C LEU A 284 23.95 1.08 -21.96
N SER A 285 24.25 2.13 -22.71
CA SER A 285 24.24 2.06 -24.17
C SER A 285 25.44 1.26 -24.69
N PRO A 286 25.31 0.56 -25.83
CA PRO A 286 26.44 -0.14 -26.45
C PRO A 286 27.67 0.76 -26.69
N ASP A 287 27.44 2.02 -27.08
CA ASP A 287 28.49 2.99 -27.40
C ASP A 287 29.38 3.34 -26.21
N GLN A 288 28.86 3.23 -24.98
CA GLN A 288 29.66 3.47 -23.77
C GLN A 288 30.79 2.45 -23.58
N PHE A 289 30.67 1.25 -24.15
CA PHE A 289 31.72 0.22 -24.06
C PHE A 289 32.86 0.42 -25.08
N SER A 290 32.77 1.44 -25.91
CA SER A 290 33.87 1.90 -26.76
C SER A 290 34.83 2.86 -26.06
N ASP A 291 34.43 3.41 -24.89
CA ASP A 291 35.28 4.26 -24.06
C ASP A 291 36.01 3.42 -22.99
N ASP A 292 37.29 3.16 -23.19
CA ASP A 292 38.12 2.38 -22.26
C ASP A 292 38.14 2.97 -20.84
N ARG A 293 38.08 4.31 -20.71
CA ARG A 293 38.05 4.99 -19.40
C ARG A 293 36.74 4.70 -18.68
N PHE A 294 35.63 4.69 -19.42
CA PHE A 294 34.33 4.32 -18.87
C PHE A 294 34.29 2.85 -18.42
N VAL A 295 34.82 1.92 -19.22
CA VAL A 295 34.86 0.50 -18.86
C VAL A 295 35.75 0.25 -17.64
N GLU A 296 36.85 1.00 -17.51
CA GLU A 296 37.71 0.96 -16.33
C GLU A 296 37.01 1.48 -15.07
N ALA A 297 36.34 2.63 -15.16
CA ALA A 297 35.53 3.18 -14.08
C ALA A 297 34.40 2.21 -13.66
N LEU A 298 33.71 1.61 -14.64
CA LEU A 298 32.68 0.59 -14.40
C LEU A 298 33.25 -0.64 -13.69
N GLY A 299 34.43 -1.11 -14.09
CA GLY A 299 35.13 -2.19 -13.41
C GLY A 299 35.44 -1.87 -11.94
N GLY A 300 35.93 -0.66 -11.67
CA GLY A 300 36.15 -0.14 -10.31
C GLY A 300 34.86 -0.04 -9.49
N TYR A 301 33.77 0.43 -10.10
CA TYR A 301 32.44 0.48 -9.48
C TYR A 301 31.97 -0.91 -9.06
N LEU A 302 32.01 -1.88 -9.97
CA LEU A 302 31.60 -3.25 -9.67
C LEU A 302 32.46 -3.86 -8.56
N ASN A 303 33.78 -3.64 -8.59
CA ASN A 303 34.69 -4.14 -7.57
C ASN A 303 34.41 -3.57 -6.16
N ASN A 304 33.99 -2.30 -6.07
CA ASN A 304 33.83 -1.62 -4.78
C ASN A 304 32.40 -1.70 -4.21
N LEU A 305 31.42 -1.97 -5.07
CA LEU A 305 30.00 -1.80 -4.76
C LEU A 305 29.11 -3.01 -5.09
N ASN A 306 29.60 -4.01 -5.84
CA ASN A 306 28.82 -5.22 -6.09
C ASN A 306 29.09 -6.29 -5.02
N PHE A 307 28.10 -6.49 -4.14
CA PHE A 307 28.12 -7.55 -3.13
C PHE A 307 26.98 -8.55 -3.32
N ILE A 308 26.50 -8.72 -4.56
CA ILE A 308 25.36 -9.58 -4.91
C ILE A 308 25.87 -10.96 -5.35
N GLY A 309 25.17 -12.02 -4.91
CA GLY A 309 25.46 -13.43 -5.21
C GLY A 309 26.08 -14.20 -4.05
N ASP A 310 26.08 -15.53 -4.12
CA ASP A 310 26.48 -16.44 -3.03
C ASP A 310 27.93 -16.24 -2.54
N ASN A 311 28.83 -15.78 -3.42
CA ASN A 311 30.22 -15.44 -3.08
C ASN A 311 30.49 -13.92 -3.11
N GLY A 312 29.45 -13.13 -3.36
CA GLY A 312 29.58 -11.77 -3.87
C GLY A 312 30.22 -11.74 -5.27
N ASN A 313 30.03 -10.64 -5.98
CA ASN A 313 30.74 -10.33 -7.23
C ASN A 313 30.25 -11.05 -8.51
N GLU A 314 28.96 -11.41 -8.61
CA GLU A 314 28.40 -11.91 -9.88
C GLU A 314 27.69 -10.79 -10.66
N VAL A 315 27.94 -10.74 -11.98
CA VAL A 315 27.38 -9.76 -12.90
C VAL A 315 26.75 -10.49 -14.09
N ALA A 316 25.51 -10.14 -14.41
CA ALA A 316 24.76 -10.68 -15.53
C ALA A 316 24.45 -9.59 -16.57
N LEU A 317 24.85 -9.82 -17.82
CA LEU A 317 24.49 -8.98 -18.96
C LEU A 317 23.17 -9.44 -19.57
N ARG A 318 22.28 -8.49 -19.82
CA ARG A 318 20.96 -8.70 -20.44
C ARG A 318 20.67 -7.62 -21.49
N SER A 319 19.85 -7.93 -22.47
CA SER A 319 19.38 -6.97 -23.47
C SER A 319 18.16 -7.51 -24.20
N ARG A 320 17.24 -6.65 -24.60
CA ARG A 320 16.11 -6.97 -25.48
C ARG A 320 16.41 -6.73 -26.95
N THR A 321 17.51 -6.05 -27.27
CA THR A 321 17.79 -5.57 -28.63
C THR A 321 19.20 -5.85 -29.15
N VAL A 322 20.18 -6.03 -28.27
CA VAL A 322 21.59 -6.25 -28.63
C VAL A 322 21.88 -7.74 -28.85
N SER A 323 22.67 -8.09 -29.87
CA SER A 323 22.94 -9.49 -30.20
C SER A 323 23.78 -10.20 -29.12
N ILE A 324 23.70 -11.54 -29.06
CA ILE A 324 24.43 -12.31 -28.05
C ILE A 324 25.94 -12.24 -28.27
N ASP A 325 26.36 -12.10 -29.53
CA ASP A 325 27.77 -11.95 -29.91
C ASP A 325 28.31 -10.61 -29.41
N ASP A 326 27.56 -9.52 -29.61
CA ASP A 326 27.92 -8.20 -29.08
C ASP A 326 27.96 -8.20 -27.54
N LEU A 327 27.00 -8.88 -26.89
CA LEU A 327 27.00 -9.05 -25.43
C LEU A 327 28.22 -9.83 -24.94
N ASN A 328 28.65 -10.86 -25.67
CA ASN A 328 29.86 -11.62 -25.35
C ASN A 328 31.13 -10.76 -25.51
N GLU A 329 31.20 -9.91 -26.54
CA GLU A 329 32.31 -8.96 -26.69
C GLU A 329 32.36 -7.96 -25.53
N ILE A 330 31.20 -7.40 -25.16
CA ILE A 330 31.08 -6.48 -24.02
C ILE A 330 31.46 -7.17 -22.71
N ARG A 331 31.00 -8.41 -22.48
CA ARG A 331 31.42 -9.24 -21.34
C ARG A 331 32.95 -9.31 -21.26
N ASP A 332 33.62 -9.62 -22.36
CA ASP A 332 35.08 -9.79 -22.39
C ASP A 332 35.82 -8.48 -22.11
N LYS A 333 35.25 -7.33 -22.51
CA LYS A 333 35.79 -6.00 -22.17
C LYS A 333 35.67 -5.72 -20.67
N ILE A 334 34.49 -5.91 -20.09
CA ILE A 334 34.25 -5.66 -18.65
C ILE A 334 35.09 -6.62 -17.80
N GLN A 335 35.10 -7.92 -18.13
CA GLN A 335 35.78 -8.96 -17.36
C GLN A 335 37.27 -8.68 -17.17
N LYS A 336 37.93 -8.00 -18.12
CA LYS A 336 39.35 -7.60 -18.02
C LYS A 336 39.60 -6.49 -17.00
N LYS A 337 38.56 -5.74 -16.61
CA LYS A 337 38.64 -4.56 -15.73
C LYS A 337 38.02 -4.80 -14.35
N THR A 338 37.48 -5.99 -14.09
CA THR A 338 36.83 -6.34 -12.82
C THR A 338 37.23 -7.72 -12.33
N HIS A 339 37.27 -7.91 -11.00
CA HIS A 339 37.39 -9.24 -10.40
C HIS A 339 36.03 -9.94 -10.23
N ASN A 340 34.94 -9.25 -10.60
CA ASN A 340 33.61 -9.84 -10.66
C ASN A 340 33.53 -10.89 -11.78
N ARG A 341 32.73 -11.92 -11.58
CA ARG A 341 32.39 -12.89 -12.61
C ARG A 341 31.31 -12.30 -13.52
N VAL A 342 31.68 -11.94 -14.75
CA VAL A 342 30.76 -11.37 -15.74
C VAL A 342 30.26 -12.47 -16.66
N SER A 343 28.94 -12.61 -16.77
CA SER A 343 28.31 -13.60 -17.63
C SER A 343 27.21 -12.97 -18.49
N VAL A 344 26.96 -13.55 -19.67
CA VAL A 344 25.74 -13.25 -20.43
C VAL A 344 24.65 -14.17 -19.93
N ALA A 345 23.52 -13.62 -19.49
CA ALA A 345 22.45 -14.43 -18.93
C ALA A 345 21.89 -15.41 -19.97
N SER A 346 21.57 -16.63 -19.56
CA SER A 346 20.95 -17.65 -20.43
C SER A 346 19.64 -17.15 -21.06
N LEU A 347 18.89 -16.35 -20.30
CA LEU A 347 17.65 -15.69 -20.70
C LEU A 347 17.88 -14.18 -20.89
N CYS A 348 18.97 -13.82 -21.58
CA CYS A 348 19.38 -12.42 -21.79
C CYS A 348 18.31 -11.57 -22.49
N TYR A 349 17.52 -12.19 -23.38
CA TYR A 349 16.42 -11.56 -24.10
C TYR A 349 15.10 -11.57 -23.37
N GLU A 350 14.93 -12.19 -22.21
CA GLU A 350 13.59 -12.28 -21.62
C GLU A 350 13.10 -10.97 -21.02
N THR A 351 11.78 -10.77 -21.09
CA THR A 351 11.11 -9.68 -20.39
C THR A 351 11.22 -9.91 -18.88
N VAL A 352 11.59 -8.86 -18.15
CA VAL A 352 11.67 -8.90 -16.69
C VAL A 352 10.26 -8.93 -16.10
N VAL A 353 9.85 -10.11 -15.68
CA VAL A 353 8.56 -10.39 -15.05
C VAL A 353 8.68 -11.64 -14.18
N PRO A 354 8.15 -11.64 -12.95
CA PRO A 354 8.27 -12.78 -12.05
C PRO A 354 7.37 -13.93 -12.50
N THR A 355 7.77 -15.14 -12.16
CA THR A 355 6.91 -16.32 -12.24
C THR A 355 5.91 -16.31 -11.08
N LYS A 356 4.82 -17.08 -11.23
CA LYS A 356 3.83 -17.23 -10.16
C LYS A 356 4.45 -17.79 -8.87
N GLN A 357 5.38 -18.74 -9.00
CA GLN A 357 6.07 -19.34 -7.85
C GLN A 357 6.95 -18.32 -7.13
N GLU A 358 7.62 -17.42 -7.85
CA GLU A 358 8.42 -16.34 -7.24
C GLU A 358 7.54 -15.33 -6.50
N LEU A 359 6.35 -15.04 -7.02
CA LEU A 359 5.36 -14.20 -6.32
C LEU A 359 4.84 -14.87 -5.05
N GLU A 360 4.52 -16.17 -5.10
CA GLU A 360 4.02 -16.94 -3.94
C GLU A 360 5.05 -17.02 -2.79
N HIS A 361 6.35 -17.01 -3.11
CA HIS A 361 7.42 -16.99 -2.11
C HIS A 361 7.82 -15.58 -1.64
N SER A 362 7.22 -14.53 -2.20
CA SER A 362 7.47 -13.17 -1.75
C SER A 362 6.80 -12.95 -0.38
N LEU A 363 7.59 -12.94 0.70
CA LEU A 363 7.10 -12.71 2.05
C LEU A 363 7.13 -11.22 2.37
N GLY A 364 5.95 -10.60 2.38
CA GLY A 364 5.82 -9.23 2.87
C GLY A 364 5.95 -9.16 4.39
N PHE A 365 6.89 -8.35 4.87
CA PHE A 365 6.97 -8.00 6.28
C PHE A 365 6.40 -6.60 6.46
N PHE A 366 5.47 -6.45 7.40
CA PHE A 366 5.09 -5.14 7.87
C PHE A 366 6.22 -4.57 8.74
N VAL A 367 6.94 -3.59 8.21
CA VAL A 367 7.93 -2.80 8.94
C VAL A 367 7.26 -1.52 9.43
N ASP A 368 7.81 -0.88 10.47
CA ASP A 368 7.30 0.36 11.07
C ASP A 368 5.85 0.25 11.62
N LYS A 369 5.74 -0.54 12.69
CA LYS A 369 4.49 -0.88 13.38
C LYS A 369 4.29 -0.02 14.63
N PHE A 370 3.08 0.50 14.81
CA PHE A 370 2.67 1.19 16.03
C PHE A 370 1.26 0.75 16.49
N ASN A 371 0.88 1.09 17.72
CA ASN A 371 -0.45 0.79 18.25
C ASN A 371 -1.02 2.03 18.93
N PHE A 372 -2.34 2.20 18.82
CA PHE A 372 -3.11 3.19 19.56
C PHE A 372 -4.49 2.64 19.91
N SER A 373 -5.27 3.39 20.68
CA SER A 373 -6.62 3.01 21.08
C SER A 373 -7.62 4.09 20.73
N VAL A 374 -8.80 3.67 20.30
CA VAL A 374 -9.94 4.51 19.96
C VAL A 374 -11.03 4.34 21.03
N LEU A 375 -11.61 5.44 21.51
CA LEU A 375 -12.61 5.46 22.59
C LEU A 375 -14.02 5.84 22.13
N GLU A 376 -14.14 6.34 20.91
CA GLU A 376 -15.40 6.83 20.32
C GLU A 376 -15.57 6.21 18.94
N ASP A 377 -16.81 6.03 18.50
CA ASP A 377 -17.13 5.50 17.16
C ASP A 377 -16.58 6.36 16.01
N ILE A 378 -16.30 7.64 16.26
CA ILE A 378 -15.57 8.54 15.38
C ILE A 378 -14.47 9.19 16.21
N SER A 379 -13.21 8.94 15.86
CA SER A 379 -12.07 9.47 16.62
C SER A 379 -10.99 10.04 15.72
N ASN A 380 -10.43 11.17 16.13
CA ASN A 380 -9.23 11.74 15.53
C ASN A 380 -8.06 11.47 16.49
N THR A 381 -7.23 10.47 16.18
CA THR A 381 -6.15 10.02 17.04
C THR A 381 -4.79 10.42 16.49
N ARG A 382 -3.87 10.85 17.35
CA ARG A 382 -2.48 11.13 16.98
C ARG A 382 -1.76 9.82 16.63
N ILE A 383 -1.02 9.82 15.54
CA ILE A 383 -0.31 8.65 15.01
C ILE A 383 1.20 8.88 14.97
N THR A 384 1.96 7.79 14.85
CA THR A 384 3.41 7.83 14.68
C THR A 384 3.77 8.08 13.22
N SER A 385 4.73 8.97 12.97
CA SER A 385 5.31 9.19 11.64
C SER A 385 6.14 7.99 11.16
N PRO A 386 6.45 7.90 9.86
CA PRO A 386 7.46 6.99 9.35
C PRO A 386 8.78 7.06 10.15
N GLU A 387 9.39 5.92 10.46
CA GLU A 387 10.60 5.79 11.29
C GLU A 387 11.73 6.71 10.81
N HIS A 388 11.94 6.81 9.50
CA HIS A 388 13.04 7.61 8.95
C HIS A 388 12.86 9.12 9.10
N PHE A 389 11.66 9.59 9.48
CA PHE A 389 11.45 10.99 9.79
C PHE A 389 12.19 11.42 11.06
N GLU A 390 12.50 10.49 11.96
CA GLU A 390 13.23 10.75 13.19
C GLU A 390 14.65 11.27 12.94
N TYR A 391 15.25 10.92 11.79
CA TYR A 391 16.58 11.38 11.42
C TYR A 391 16.60 12.82 10.88
N ILE A 392 15.44 13.38 10.53
CA ILE A 392 15.38 14.68 9.85
C ILE A 392 15.64 15.79 10.87
N ASN A 393 16.71 16.55 10.63
CA ASN A 393 17.05 17.68 11.48
C ASN A 393 15.90 18.72 11.48
N PRO A 394 15.50 19.27 12.65
CA PRO A 394 14.45 20.29 12.75
C PRO A 394 14.63 21.53 11.86
N LYS A 395 15.85 21.85 11.40
CA LYS A 395 16.12 22.92 10.42
C LYS A 395 15.45 22.64 9.05
N TYR A 396 15.21 21.38 8.71
CA TYR A 396 14.69 20.92 7.42
C TYR A 396 13.28 20.32 7.52
N THR A 397 12.38 20.95 8.29
CA THR A 397 11.00 20.45 8.52
C THR A 397 10.18 20.22 7.25
N THR A 398 10.56 20.84 6.14
CA THR A 398 9.89 20.67 4.84
C THR A 398 10.24 19.34 4.16
N HIS A 399 11.29 18.65 4.58
CA HIS A 399 11.77 17.42 3.93
C HIS A 399 10.86 16.22 4.21
N TYR A 400 10.09 16.22 5.31
CA TYR A 400 9.05 15.22 5.55
C TYR A 400 7.66 15.64 5.04
N ALA A 401 7.55 16.70 4.23
CA ALA A 401 6.28 17.09 3.64
C ALA A 401 5.85 16.12 2.53
N GLY A 402 4.55 15.79 2.52
CA GLY A 402 3.93 14.81 1.64
C GLY A 402 3.09 13.81 2.42
N GLU A 403 2.41 12.97 1.66
CA GLU A 403 1.47 11.95 2.10
C GLU A 403 2.13 10.56 2.04
N PHE A 404 1.76 9.73 3.00
CA PHE A 404 2.13 8.32 3.10
C PHE A 404 0.89 7.53 3.55
N LEU A 405 0.98 6.21 3.53
CA LEU A 405 -0.15 5.34 3.84
C LEU A 405 0.07 4.56 5.13
N ILE A 406 -1.05 4.26 5.79
CA ILE A 406 -1.10 3.48 7.01
C ILE A 406 -2.08 2.35 6.80
N GLU A 407 -1.60 1.12 6.82
CA GLU A 407 -2.48 -0.04 6.91
C GLU A 407 -2.85 -0.28 8.36
N CYS A 408 -4.15 -0.31 8.66
CA CYS A 408 -4.65 -0.42 10.02
C CYS A 408 -5.35 -1.76 10.21
N ARG A 409 -4.90 -2.54 11.18
CA ARG A 409 -5.68 -3.64 11.75
C ARG A 409 -6.50 -3.09 12.90
N ILE A 410 -7.81 -3.06 12.73
CA ILE A 410 -8.77 -2.47 13.67
C ILE A 410 -9.55 -3.60 14.33
N ASP A 411 -9.49 -3.67 15.67
CA ASP A 411 -10.28 -4.61 16.45
C ASP A 411 -11.79 -4.27 16.35
N ARG A 412 -12.66 -5.28 16.43
CA ARG A 412 -14.11 -5.07 16.42
C ARG A 412 -14.58 -4.65 17.81
N HIS A 413 -15.43 -3.62 17.87
CA HIS A 413 -16.11 -3.25 19.10
C HIS A 413 -17.23 -4.23 19.46
N ASN A 414 -17.92 -4.77 18.45
CA ASN A 414 -18.87 -5.85 18.59
C ASN A 414 -18.15 -7.20 18.39
N ASN A 415 -17.38 -7.64 19.39
CA ASN A 415 -16.65 -8.90 19.29
C ASN A 415 -17.64 -10.08 19.24
N LEU A 416 -17.72 -10.74 18.07
CA LEU A 416 -18.57 -11.92 17.85
C LEU A 416 -17.78 -13.23 18.01
N SER A 417 -16.55 -13.16 18.52
CA SER A 417 -15.70 -14.33 18.70
C SER A 417 -16.32 -15.31 19.69
N THR A 418 -16.22 -16.60 19.38
CA THR A 418 -16.66 -17.68 20.29
C THR A 418 -15.73 -17.87 21.48
N SER A 419 -14.54 -17.23 21.45
CA SER A 419 -13.50 -17.36 22.45
C SER A 419 -13.33 -16.07 23.22
N SER A 420 -13.35 -16.13 24.56
CA SER A 420 -13.28 -14.94 25.43
C SER A 420 -11.94 -14.20 25.38
N ASN A 421 -10.88 -14.84 24.89
CA ASN A 421 -9.53 -14.29 24.79
C ASN A 421 -9.14 -13.84 23.38
N ILE A 422 -10.06 -13.90 22.41
CA ILE A 422 -9.82 -13.50 21.03
C ILE A 422 -10.74 -12.34 20.70
N VAL A 423 -10.16 -11.25 20.21
CA VAL A 423 -10.90 -10.11 19.67
C VAL A 423 -10.81 -10.20 18.15
N ASP A 424 -11.94 -10.35 17.50
CA ASP A 424 -12.00 -10.35 16.04
C ASP A 424 -11.63 -8.98 15.48
N THR A 425 -11.03 -8.97 14.29
CA THR A 425 -10.64 -7.74 13.60
C THR A 425 -11.51 -7.52 12.37
N TRP A 426 -11.63 -6.26 11.94
CA TRP A 426 -12.29 -5.96 10.68
C TRP A 426 -11.49 -6.51 9.50
N LEU A 427 -12.10 -7.41 8.74
CA LEU A 427 -11.58 -7.94 7.49
C LEU A 427 -12.61 -7.68 6.40
N LEU A 428 -12.27 -6.82 5.44
CA LEU A 428 -13.15 -6.49 4.31
C LEU A 428 -12.57 -7.03 3.01
N PRO A 429 -13.41 -7.37 2.01
CA PRO A 429 -12.90 -7.72 0.70
C PRO A 429 -12.16 -6.52 0.09
N ARG A 430 -11.12 -6.82 -0.70
CA ARG A 430 -10.29 -5.85 -1.41
C ARG A 430 -11.10 -5.05 -2.45
N ARG A 431 -11.80 -4.02 -1.98
CA ARG A 431 -12.65 -3.12 -2.76
C ARG A 431 -12.42 -1.70 -2.26
N ALA A 432 -11.92 -0.82 -3.11
CA ALA A 432 -11.61 0.56 -2.72
C ALA A 432 -12.85 1.31 -2.21
N TYR A 433 -14.04 1.05 -2.77
CA TYR A 433 -15.25 1.71 -2.31
C TYR A 433 -15.70 1.30 -0.91
N THR A 434 -15.32 0.11 -0.42
CA THR A 434 -15.73 -0.34 0.92
C THR A 434 -14.92 0.32 2.02
N SER A 435 -13.72 0.81 1.73
CA SER A 435 -12.85 1.46 2.73
C SER A 435 -13.48 2.71 3.32
N ARG A 436 -14.31 3.41 2.54
CA ARG A 436 -15.00 4.64 2.93
C ARG A 436 -15.89 4.50 4.16
N VAL A 437 -16.27 3.27 4.52
CA VAL A 437 -17.00 2.96 5.75
C VAL A 437 -16.21 3.35 7.01
N PHE A 438 -14.87 3.38 6.93
CA PHE A 438 -13.98 3.76 8.03
C PHE A 438 -13.62 5.25 8.05
N GLY A 439 -14.17 6.07 7.15
CA GLY A 439 -13.93 7.51 7.09
C GLY A 439 -13.34 8.00 5.76
N ALA A 440 -13.26 9.32 5.61
CA ALA A 440 -12.83 9.96 4.36
C ALA A 440 -11.33 9.76 4.07
N SER A 441 -10.51 9.60 5.10
CA SER A 441 -9.07 9.29 5.03
C SER A 441 -8.78 7.86 4.58
N CYS A 442 -9.75 6.94 4.68
CA CYS A 442 -9.58 5.54 4.29
C CYS A 442 -9.77 5.38 2.77
N LEU A 443 -8.67 5.18 2.05
CA LEU A 443 -8.64 5.23 0.59
C LEU A 443 -8.98 3.90 -0.09
N ARG A 444 -8.58 2.79 0.52
CA ARG A 444 -8.82 1.44 -0.03
C ARG A 444 -8.66 0.36 1.04
N ILE A 445 -8.95 -0.89 0.66
CA ILE A 445 -8.60 -2.08 1.43
C ILE A 445 -7.39 -2.74 0.76
N SER A 446 -6.35 -3.08 1.52
CA SER A 446 -5.14 -3.73 1.00
C SER A 446 -5.37 -5.21 0.68
N LYS A 447 -4.41 -5.85 0.02
CA LYS A 447 -4.39 -7.30 -0.25
C LYS A 447 -4.51 -8.12 1.04
N ASN A 448 -4.02 -7.59 2.15
CA ASN A 448 -4.13 -8.22 3.47
C ASN A 448 -5.49 -8.02 4.15
N ASN A 449 -6.49 -7.51 3.40
CA ASN A 449 -7.84 -7.19 3.88
C ASN A 449 -7.88 -6.09 4.96
N LEU A 450 -6.83 -5.25 5.03
CA LEU A 450 -6.73 -4.16 6.00
C LEU A 450 -7.18 -2.83 5.39
N PRO A 451 -7.93 -1.98 6.11
CA PRO A 451 -8.18 -0.61 5.69
C PRO A 451 -6.88 0.19 5.62
N THR A 452 -6.69 0.89 4.49
CA THR A 452 -5.51 1.71 4.20
C THR A 452 -5.90 3.18 4.23
N PHE A 453 -5.26 3.93 5.11
CA PHE A 453 -5.52 5.34 5.33
C PHE A 453 -4.40 6.21 4.77
N VAL A 454 -4.74 7.40 4.29
CA VAL A 454 -3.76 8.44 3.97
C VAL A 454 -3.48 9.31 5.19
N ALA A 455 -2.19 9.57 5.42
CA ALA A 455 -1.70 10.46 6.46
C ALA A 455 -0.67 11.43 5.87
N GLY A 456 -0.36 12.48 6.62
CA GLY A 456 0.51 13.58 6.17
C GLY A 456 -0.25 14.75 5.57
N LYS A 457 0.49 15.79 5.18
CA LYS A 457 -0.06 17.02 4.62
C LYS A 457 0.46 17.24 3.20
N LYS A 458 -0.47 17.59 2.30
CA LYS A 458 -0.14 18.07 0.95
C LYS A 458 0.77 19.30 1.03
N ARG A 459 1.75 19.37 0.13
CA ARG A 459 2.59 20.54 -0.08
C ARG A 459 1.72 21.63 -0.71
N LEU A 460 1.35 22.65 0.07
CA LEU A 460 0.64 23.81 -0.44
C LEU A 460 1.62 24.74 -1.17
N GLY A 461 1.39 24.99 -2.46
CA GLY A 461 2.30 25.77 -3.32
C GLY A 461 2.54 27.24 -2.91
N PHE A 462 1.80 27.77 -1.93
CA PHE A 462 1.92 29.18 -1.49
C PHE A 462 1.88 29.40 0.03
N GLY A 463 2.03 28.36 0.84
CA GLY A 463 2.08 28.48 2.31
C GLY A 463 3.50 28.35 2.84
N ARG A 464 3.79 28.93 4.02
CA ARG A 464 4.90 28.41 4.85
C ARG A 464 4.67 26.90 4.97
N ASN A 465 5.58 26.10 4.43
CA ASN A 465 5.51 24.64 4.51
C ASN A 465 5.54 24.24 5.99
N HIS A 466 4.37 24.07 6.58
CA HIS A 466 4.26 23.42 7.88
C HIS A 466 4.46 21.95 7.57
N GLY A 467 5.58 21.39 8.01
CA GLY A 467 5.77 19.94 7.94
C GLY A 467 4.61 19.18 8.60
N ASN A 468 4.62 17.86 8.51
CA ASN A 468 3.78 16.95 9.31
C ASN A 468 4.02 17.06 10.83
N THR A 469 3.75 18.23 11.44
CA THR A 469 3.95 18.50 12.88
C THR A 469 2.86 17.89 13.76
N ASP A 470 1.64 17.80 13.22
CA ASP A 470 0.47 17.19 13.87
C ASP A 470 -0.11 16.14 12.92
N LEU A 471 0.40 14.91 13.03
CA LEU A 471 -0.15 13.77 12.31
C LEU A 471 -1.29 13.18 13.13
N SER A 472 -2.50 13.22 12.57
CA SER A 472 -3.65 12.57 13.15
C SER A 472 -4.45 11.83 12.10
N LEU A 473 -5.17 10.81 12.54
CA LEU A 473 -5.96 9.96 11.70
C LEU A 473 -7.40 9.93 12.22
N GLU A 474 -8.33 10.30 11.34
CA GLU A 474 -9.76 10.11 11.58
C GLU A 474 -10.13 8.66 11.23
N ILE A 475 -10.64 7.92 12.21
CA ILE A 475 -11.18 6.57 12.04
C ILE A 475 -12.64 6.58 12.49
N THR A 476 -13.52 6.08 11.62
CA THR A 476 -14.91 5.73 11.95
C THR A 476 -15.02 4.22 12.17
N LEU A 477 -15.72 3.80 13.21
CA LEU A 477 -16.03 2.41 13.52
C LEU A 477 -17.45 2.09 13.05
N PRO A 478 -17.61 1.43 11.90
CA PRO A 478 -18.92 1.21 11.34
C PRO A 478 -19.66 0.07 12.05
N SER A 479 -20.98 0.10 11.94
CA SER A 479 -21.83 -1.06 12.21
C SER A 479 -21.81 -2.07 11.05
N ASP A 480 -22.17 -3.32 11.34
CA ASP A 480 -22.22 -4.39 10.33
C ASP A 480 -23.16 -4.04 9.16
N ILE A 481 -24.29 -3.39 9.44
CA ILE A 481 -25.24 -2.97 8.39
C ILE A 481 -24.68 -1.85 7.51
N GLU A 482 -23.85 -0.95 8.05
CA GLU A 482 -23.16 0.08 7.27
C GLU A 482 -22.15 -0.59 6.33
N VAL A 483 -21.37 -1.56 6.82
CA VAL A 483 -20.43 -2.33 5.99
C VAL A 483 -21.16 -3.06 4.86
N ILE A 484 -22.26 -3.77 5.14
CA ILE A 484 -23.04 -4.48 4.11
C ILE A 484 -23.62 -3.49 3.08
N ASN A 485 -24.08 -2.30 3.53
CA ASN A 485 -24.50 -1.24 2.62
C ASN A 485 -23.39 -0.84 1.65
N TYR A 486 -22.19 -0.55 2.16
CA TYR A 486 -21.04 -0.20 1.32
C TYR A 486 -20.64 -1.32 0.37
N LEU A 487 -20.77 -2.59 0.76
CA LEU A 487 -20.47 -3.73 -0.12
C LEU A 487 -21.38 -3.80 -1.36
N LEU A 488 -22.67 -3.52 -1.20
CA LEU A 488 -23.67 -3.63 -2.26
C LEU A 488 -23.80 -2.35 -3.10
N VAL A 489 -23.67 -1.21 -2.44
CA VAL A 489 -23.98 0.11 -2.99
C VAL A 489 -22.71 0.89 -3.36
N GLY A 490 -21.58 0.55 -2.74
CA GLY A 490 -20.43 1.47 -2.68
C GLY A 490 -19.78 1.79 -4.02
N LYS A 491 -20.00 1.00 -5.07
CA LYS A 491 -19.51 1.30 -6.44
C LYS A 491 -19.93 2.68 -6.94
N LYS A 492 -21.06 3.22 -6.46
CA LYS A 492 -21.49 4.59 -6.81
C LYS A 492 -20.59 5.70 -6.23
N HIS A 493 -19.70 5.36 -5.29
CA HIS A 493 -18.83 6.30 -4.59
C HIS A 493 -17.44 6.47 -5.21
N TYR A 494 -17.17 5.87 -6.38
CA TYR A 494 -15.97 6.24 -7.13
C TYR A 494 -16.03 7.70 -7.57
N SER A 495 -14.89 8.40 -7.47
CA SER A 495 -14.74 9.77 -7.97
C SER A 495 -14.99 9.82 -9.48
N MET A 496 -15.48 10.95 -10.00
CA MET A 496 -15.67 11.15 -11.44
C MET A 496 -14.37 11.01 -12.24
N ASP A 497 -13.24 11.36 -11.63
CA ASP A 497 -11.93 11.27 -12.26
C ASP A 497 -11.38 9.82 -12.27
N ASP A 498 -12.00 8.91 -11.51
CA ASP A 498 -11.63 7.50 -11.50
C ASP A 498 -12.33 6.75 -12.64
N LYS A 499 -11.55 6.02 -13.45
CA LYS A 499 -12.10 5.32 -14.63
C LYS A 499 -13.14 4.25 -14.30
N ARG A 500 -13.20 3.77 -13.06
CA ARG A 500 -14.24 2.81 -12.63
C ARG A 500 -15.61 3.45 -12.49
N HIS A 501 -15.72 4.77 -12.28
CA HIS A 501 -16.99 5.47 -12.09
C HIS A 501 -17.94 5.28 -13.29
N GLY A 502 -17.41 5.35 -14.51
CA GLY A 502 -18.20 5.18 -15.74
C GLY A 502 -18.64 3.74 -16.02
N VAL A 503 -17.85 2.76 -15.55
CA VAL A 503 -17.97 1.34 -15.93
C VAL A 503 -18.73 0.51 -14.89
N LEU A 504 -18.53 0.80 -13.61
CA LEU A 504 -19.02 0.00 -12.50
C LEU A 504 -20.21 0.70 -11.82
N LYS A 505 -21.41 0.50 -12.35
CA LYS A 505 -22.64 1.02 -11.76
C LYS A 505 -23.34 -0.04 -10.93
N THR A 506 -24.03 0.40 -9.88
CA THR A 506 -24.96 -0.41 -9.10
C THR A 506 -26.35 0.18 -9.24
N ASN A 507 -27.37 -0.68 -9.36
CA ASN A 507 -28.77 -0.27 -9.38
C ASN A 507 -29.38 -0.25 -7.97
N ILE A 508 -28.60 -0.62 -6.95
CA ILE A 508 -29.05 -0.66 -5.55
C ILE A 508 -28.66 0.65 -4.89
N GLU A 509 -29.64 1.41 -4.39
CA GLU A 509 -29.39 2.72 -3.76
C GLU A 509 -29.05 2.61 -2.28
N TYR A 510 -29.75 1.76 -1.54
CA TYR A 510 -29.54 1.47 -0.11
C TYR A 510 -30.16 0.13 0.26
N ILE A 511 -29.67 -0.47 1.35
CA ILE A 511 -30.34 -1.59 2.02
C ILE A 511 -30.72 -1.19 3.45
N THR A 512 -31.87 -1.68 3.89
CA THR A 512 -32.33 -1.50 5.26
C THR A 512 -33.15 -2.71 5.67
N HIS A 513 -33.32 -2.91 6.97
CA HIS A 513 -34.23 -3.93 7.48
C HIS A 513 -35.66 -3.61 7.06
N SER A 514 -36.36 -4.62 6.54
CA SER A 514 -37.80 -4.54 6.32
C SER A 514 -38.53 -4.34 7.66
N PRO A 515 -39.80 -3.88 7.67
CA PRO A 515 -40.58 -3.79 8.90
C PRO A 515 -40.60 -5.09 9.70
N MET A 516 -40.72 -6.24 9.03
CA MET A 516 -40.68 -7.56 9.67
C MET A 516 -39.29 -7.89 10.23
N GLY A 517 -38.21 -7.52 9.52
CA GLY A 517 -36.85 -7.67 10.00
C GLY A 517 -36.58 -6.81 11.24
N LYS A 518 -37.12 -5.59 11.30
CA LYS A 518 -37.03 -4.72 12.48
C LYS A 518 -37.74 -5.33 13.69
N ASN A 519 -38.94 -5.88 13.48
CA ASN A 519 -39.68 -6.57 14.55
C ASN A 519 -38.89 -7.77 15.08
N LEU A 520 -38.33 -8.58 14.19
CA LEU A 520 -37.50 -9.72 14.57
C LEU A 520 -36.26 -9.30 15.37
N MET A 521 -35.56 -8.25 14.93
CA MET A 521 -34.40 -7.71 15.66
C MET A 521 -34.81 -7.14 17.02
N GLY A 522 -35.98 -6.51 17.11
CA GLY A 522 -36.54 -6.07 18.39
C GLY A 522 -36.74 -7.24 19.36
N VAL A 523 -37.31 -8.34 18.88
CA VAL A 523 -37.47 -9.57 19.68
C VAL A 523 -36.10 -10.11 20.13
N ILE A 524 -35.13 -10.21 19.23
CA ILE A 524 -33.77 -10.67 19.58
C ILE A 524 -33.14 -9.76 20.63
N SER A 525 -33.28 -8.44 20.50
CA SER A 525 -32.72 -7.49 21.46
C SER A 525 -33.36 -7.54 22.85
N MET A 526 -34.60 -8.02 22.95
CA MET A 526 -35.31 -8.14 24.24
C MET A 526 -35.01 -9.45 24.97
N PHE A 527 -34.63 -10.49 24.23
CA PHE A 527 -34.48 -11.86 24.76
C PHE A 527 -33.12 -12.47 24.47
N ASP A 528 -32.13 -11.67 24.06
CA ASP A 528 -30.76 -12.01 23.66
C ASP A 528 -30.60 -12.99 22.47
N SER A 529 -31.53 -13.94 22.28
CA SER A 529 -31.52 -14.89 21.18
C SER A 529 -32.94 -15.28 20.74
N LEU A 530 -33.05 -15.78 19.50
CA LEU A 530 -34.31 -16.35 19.00
C LEU A 530 -34.75 -17.59 19.76
N ASN A 531 -33.81 -18.36 20.32
CA ASN A 531 -34.14 -19.57 21.07
C ASN A 531 -34.74 -19.22 22.42
N GLU A 532 -34.19 -18.23 23.12
CA GLU A 532 -34.74 -17.73 24.39
C GLU A 532 -36.07 -17.01 24.16
N ALA A 533 -36.14 -16.16 23.13
CA ALA A 533 -37.39 -15.54 22.71
C ALA A 533 -38.47 -16.60 22.43
N ALA A 534 -38.13 -17.65 21.66
CA ALA A 534 -39.07 -18.74 21.40
C ALA A 534 -39.44 -19.47 22.69
N ALA A 535 -38.48 -19.82 23.54
CA ALA A 535 -38.74 -20.51 24.80
C ALA A 535 -39.68 -19.71 25.71
N LEU A 536 -39.51 -18.39 25.81
CA LEU A 536 -40.33 -17.53 26.65
C LEU A 536 -41.68 -17.20 26.01
N LEU A 537 -41.70 -16.72 24.76
CA LEU A 537 -42.91 -16.27 24.06
C LEU A 537 -43.84 -17.41 23.66
N THR A 538 -43.32 -18.64 23.51
CA THR A 538 -44.17 -19.83 23.31
C THR A 538 -44.60 -20.47 24.63
N ASN A 539 -44.01 -20.08 25.77
CA ASN A 539 -44.43 -20.58 27.07
C ASN A 539 -45.84 -20.09 27.39
N ARG A 540 -46.75 -21.04 27.61
CA ARG A 540 -48.16 -20.76 27.92
C ARG A 540 -48.33 -19.79 29.10
N LEU A 541 -47.54 -19.96 30.16
CA LEU A 541 -47.59 -19.09 31.33
C LEU A 541 -47.38 -17.62 30.95
N TRP A 542 -46.27 -17.35 30.27
CA TRP A 542 -45.89 -15.97 29.91
C TRP A 542 -46.83 -15.37 28.88
N ARG A 543 -47.37 -16.18 27.96
CA ARG A 543 -48.42 -15.74 27.04
C ARG A 543 -49.67 -15.27 27.78
N ASP A 544 -50.16 -16.05 28.74
CA ASP A 544 -51.34 -15.70 29.53
C ASP A 544 -51.09 -14.43 30.37
N VAL A 545 -49.86 -14.25 30.88
CA VAL A 545 -49.42 -13.02 31.57
C VAL A 545 -49.42 -11.82 30.61
N TYR A 546 -48.77 -11.92 29.44
CA TYR A 546 -48.71 -10.81 28.48
C TYR A 546 -50.08 -10.43 27.91
N GLU A 547 -50.97 -11.40 27.69
CA GLU A 547 -52.35 -11.13 27.28
C GLU A 547 -53.15 -10.43 28.37
N HIS A 548 -52.94 -10.79 29.64
CA HIS A 548 -53.55 -10.06 30.76
C HIS A 548 -53.03 -8.62 30.85
N VAL A 549 -51.72 -8.43 30.63
CA VAL A 549 -51.08 -7.10 30.64
C VAL A 549 -51.59 -6.22 29.51
N SER A 550 -51.72 -6.75 28.28
CA SER A 550 -52.16 -5.97 27.12
C SER A 550 -53.61 -5.49 27.20
N GLN A 551 -54.41 -6.11 28.08
CA GLN A 551 -55.80 -5.74 28.37
C GLN A 551 -55.92 -4.71 29.52
N GLN A 552 -54.80 -4.33 30.17
CA GLN A 552 -54.80 -3.35 31.25
C GLN A 552 -54.22 -2.00 30.79
N ASP A 553 -55.00 -0.93 30.97
CA ASP A 553 -54.70 0.45 30.55
C ASP A 553 -53.69 1.20 31.46
N SER A 554 -52.88 0.50 32.28
CA SER A 554 -52.04 1.16 33.31
C SER A 554 -50.54 0.95 33.11
N ASP A 555 -49.77 2.03 33.29
CA ASP A 555 -48.30 2.09 33.17
C ASP A 555 -47.52 1.34 34.28
N ASN A 556 -48.19 0.66 35.22
CA ASN A 556 -47.56 -0.06 36.34
C ASN A 556 -47.80 -1.57 36.26
N TYR A 557 -46.87 -2.29 35.63
CA TYR A 557 -46.90 -3.74 35.48
C TYR A 557 -46.24 -4.47 36.68
N ILE A 558 -46.69 -4.15 37.90
CA ILE A 558 -46.24 -4.86 39.11
C ILE A 558 -47.26 -5.94 39.44
N PHE A 559 -46.82 -7.19 39.41
CA PHE A 559 -47.64 -8.32 39.82
C PHE A 559 -47.30 -8.76 41.22
N GLU A 560 -48.31 -8.87 42.09
CA GLU A 560 -48.17 -9.63 43.32
C GLU A 560 -47.96 -11.12 43.00
N TYR A 561 -47.18 -11.81 43.83
CA TYR A 561 -46.90 -13.25 43.67
C TYR A 561 -48.18 -14.08 43.46
N GLY A 562 -49.25 -13.78 44.22
CA GLY A 562 -50.52 -14.50 44.10
C GLY A 562 -51.18 -14.35 42.72
N LYS A 563 -50.97 -13.21 42.06
CA LYS A 563 -51.49 -12.94 40.71
C LYS A 563 -50.66 -13.65 39.64
N ILE A 564 -49.32 -13.59 39.71
CA ILE A 564 -48.44 -14.39 38.83
C ILE A 564 -48.75 -15.89 38.99
N PHE A 565 -48.93 -16.35 40.22
CA PHE A 565 -49.25 -17.74 40.53
C PHE A 565 -50.59 -18.21 39.95
N SER A 566 -51.53 -17.29 39.72
CA SER A 566 -52.83 -17.61 39.12
C SER A 566 -52.72 -18.07 37.65
N PHE A 567 -51.67 -17.64 36.93
CA PHE A 567 -51.40 -18.03 35.54
C PHE A 567 -50.72 -19.40 35.40
N ARG A 568 -50.37 -20.07 36.51
CA ARG A 568 -49.72 -21.38 36.47
C ARG A 568 -50.55 -22.37 35.61
N PRO A 569 -49.92 -23.23 34.79
CA PRO A 569 -50.65 -24.19 33.99
C PRO A 569 -51.44 -25.17 34.87
N GLN A 570 -52.77 -25.13 34.81
CA GLN A 570 -53.64 -26.05 35.58
C GLN A 570 -54.17 -27.22 34.76
N ASP A 571 -53.77 -27.30 33.49
CA ASP A 571 -54.26 -28.25 32.49
C ASP A 571 -54.07 -29.71 32.93
N GLY A 572 -55.14 -30.50 32.79
CA GLY A 572 -55.12 -31.94 33.08
C GLY A 572 -54.18 -32.71 32.17
N ALA A 573 -53.98 -32.26 30.93
CA ALA A 573 -53.08 -32.89 29.97
C ALA A 573 -51.60 -32.76 30.40
N ILE A 574 -51.20 -31.59 30.90
CA ILE A 574 -49.83 -31.33 31.38
C ILE A 574 -49.54 -32.18 32.63
N LYS A 575 -50.50 -32.27 33.55
CA LYS A 575 -50.39 -33.12 34.74
C LYS A 575 -50.23 -34.58 34.36
N LYS A 576 -50.99 -35.07 33.37
CA LYS A 576 -50.89 -36.44 32.87
C LYS A 576 -49.53 -36.71 32.21
N HIS A 577 -49.04 -35.78 31.39
CA HIS A 577 -47.73 -35.90 30.75
C HIS A 577 -46.57 -35.93 31.76
N LEU A 578 -46.60 -35.07 32.79
CA LEU A 578 -45.61 -35.08 33.87
C LEU A 578 -45.69 -36.35 34.72
N MET A 579 -46.89 -36.88 34.94
CA MET A 579 -47.05 -38.17 35.62
C MET A 579 -46.39 -39.31 34.84
N GLU A 580 -46.50 -39.30 33.52
CA GLU A 580 -45.87 -40.30 32.64
C GLU A 580 -44.34 -40.13 32.60
N GLN A 581 -43.82 -38.91 32.43
CA GLN A 581 -42.38 -38.65 32.33
C GLN A 581 -41.62 -38.82 33.65
N LEU A 582 -42.20 -38.36 34.76
CA LEU A 582 -41.54 -38.36 36.09
C LEU A 582 -42.03 -39.52 36.98
N LEU A 583 -42.80 -40.46 36.41
CA LEU A 583 -43.37 -41.62 37.13
C LEU A 583 -44.14 -41.22 38.40
N LEU A 584 -44.95 -40.16 38.33
CA LEU A 584 -45.69 -39.66 39.49
C LEU A 584 -47.02 -40.40 39.64
N ASN A 585 -47.21 -41.01 40.81
CA ASN A 585 -48.37 -41.86 41.10
C ASN A 585 -49.71 -41.13 41.29
N SER A 586 -49.75 -39.79 41.23
CA SER A 586 -51.01 -39.05 41.32
C SER A 586 -50.96 -37.65 40.70
N PRO A 587 -52.10 -37.13 40.18
CA PRO A 587 -52.20 -35.76 39.68
C PRO A 587 -51.89 -34.70 40.74
N LYS A 588 -52.12 -35.04 42.02
CA LYS A 588 -51.80 -34.17 43.16
C LYS A 588 -50.28 -33.97 43.28
N LYS A 589 -49.48 -35.03 43.11
CA LYS A 589 -48.01 -34.93 43.11
C LYS A 589 -47.49 -34.13 41.92
N ALA A 590 -48.05 -34.34 40.73
CA ALA A 590 -47.71 -33.52 39.56
C ALA A 590 -48.03 -32.03 39.78
N SER A 591 -49.18 -31.71 40.41
CA SER A 591 -49.54 -30.33 40.75
C SER A 591 -48.62 -29.71 41.82
N GLN A 592 -48.16 -30.51 42.79
CA GLN A 592 -47.18 -30.08 43.80
C GLN A 592 -45.82 -29.82 43.16
N PHE A 593 -45.39 -30.69 42.24
CA PHE A 593 -44.15 -30.53 41.47
C PHE A 593 -44.17 -29.23 40.64
N ILE A 594 -45.23 -29.00 39.86
CA ILE A 594 -45.42 -27.74 39.12
C ILE A 594 -45.37 -26.53 40.06
N THR A 595 -46.02 -26.62 41.23
CA THR A 595 -46.04 -25.54 42.23
C THR A 595 -44.66 -25.29 42.84
N ALA A 596 -43.87 -26.33 43.09
CA ALA A 596 -42.51 -26.22 43.62
C ALA A 596 -41.57 -25.60 42.58
N CYS A 597 -41.57 -26.12 41.35
CA CYS A 597 -40.77 -25.55 40.25
C CYS A 597 -41.14 -24.08 39.99
N PHE A 598 -42.42 -23.73 40.05
CA PHE A 598 -42.87 -22.35 39.89
C PHE A 598 -42.37 -21.44 41.02
N LYS A 599 -42.38 -21.92 42.26
CA LYS A 599 -41.83 -21.19 43.41
C LYS A 599 -40.33 -20.96 43.27
N ASP A 600 -39.59 -21.98 42.86
CA ASP A 600 -38.14 -21.90 42.70
C ASP A 600 -37.74 -20.92 41.57
N VAL A 601 -38.52 -20.87 40.48
CA VAL A 601 -38.27 -19.98 39.34
C VAL A 601 -38.61 -18.51 39.64
N VAL A 602 -39.59 -18.23 40.50
CA VAL A 602 -40.01 -16.85 40.84
C VAL A 602 -39.23 -16.28 42.06
N ALA A 603 -38.54 -17.14 42.82
CA ALA A 603 -37.75 -16.74 43.98
C ALA A 603 -36.26 -16.45 43.67
N TYR A 604 -35.80 -16.82 42.47
CA TYR A 604 -34.54 -16.39 41.85
C TYR A 604 -34.79 -15.19 40.94
#